data_AF-A0A5A5S043-F1
#
_entry.id   AF-A0A5A5S043-F1
#
_cell.length_a   1.000
_cell.length_b   1.000
_cell.length_c   1.000
_cell.angle_alpha   90.00
_cell.angle_beta   90.00
_cell.angle_gamma   90.00
#
_symmetry.space_group_name_H-M   'P 1'
#
loop_
_entity.id
_entity.type
_entity.pdbx_description
1 polymer ?
#
loop_
_entity_poly.entity_id
_entity_poly.type
_entity_poly.pdbx_seq_one_letter_code
_entity_poly.pdbx_strand_id
1 'polypeptide(L)' 'MTISGNKITESIINKLQEIPLDKQKQILEYVEALTEEKEPSSSPKKRVFGLHQGKIWMSDDFNQPLPDNFWNFDS' A
#
# COMPACT_ATOMS: atom_id res chain seq x y z
N MET A 1 22.72 6.40 -18.82
CA MET A 1 23.70 7.14 -17.99
C MET A 1 23.47 6.74 -16.55
N THR A 2 24.24 5.79 -16.01
CA THR A 2 24.04 5.29 -14.64
C THR A 2 24.73 6.24 -13.66
N ILE A 3 23.95 6.87 -12.79
CA ILE A 3 24.49 7.70 -11.70
C ILE A 3 24.93 6.72 -10.61
N SER A 4 26.23 6.70 -10.26
CA SER A 4 26.74 5.88 -9.16
C SER A 4 26.15 6.37 -7.83
N GLY A 5 25.86 5.45 -6.90
CA GLY A 5 25.30 5.79 -5.59
C GLY A 5 26.10 6.85 -4.84
N ASN A 6 27.43 6.85 -4.97
CA ASN A 6 28.30 7.85 -4.36
C ASN A 6 28.00 9.27 -4.86
N LYS A 7 27.72 9.44 -6.17
CA LYS A 7 27.37 10.75 -6.75
C LYS A 7 26.03 11.26 -6.24
N ILE A 8 25.10 10.36 -5.91
CA ILE A 8 23.80 10.71 -5.34
C ILE A 8 23.98 11.21 -3.91
N THR A 9 24.75 10.51 -3.08
CA THR A 9 25.05 10.91 -1.71
C THR A 9 25.71 12.29 -1.65
N GLU A 10 26.71 12.52 -2.50
CA GLU A 10 27.37 13.84 -2.62
C GLU A 10 26.38 14.95 -2.98
N SER A 11 25.49 14.71 -3.95
CA SER A 11 24.48 15.69 -4.36
C SER A 11 23.48 16.01 -3.24
N ILE A 12 23.09 15.00 -2.45
CA ILE A 12 22.19 15.18 -1.30
C ILE A 12 22.87 16.02 -0.21
N ILE A 13 24.12 15.72 0.13
CA ILE A 13 24.87 16.47 1.16
C ILE A 13 25.00 17.95 0.78
N ASN A 14 25.36 18.23 -0.48
CA ASN A 14 25.49 19.62 -0.95
C ASN A 14 24.16 20.39 -0.85
N LYS A 15 23.04 19.76 -1.26
CA LYS A 15 21.71 20.39 -1.18
C LYS A 15 21.23 20.59 0.25
N LEU A 16 21.59 19.69 1.18
CA LEU A 16 21.25 19.80 2.60
C LEU A 16 21.89 21.01 3.27
N GLN A 17 23.10 21.40 2.84
CA GLN A 17 23.81 22.56 3.39
C GLN A 17 23.16 23.90 3.00
N GLU A 18 22.42 23.95 1.90
CA GLU A 18 21.80 25.18 1.38
C GLU A 18 20.42 25.49 2.00
N ILE A 19 19.82 24.53 2.71
CA ILE A 19 18.44 24.66 3.23
C ILE A 19 18.38 24.91 4.74
N PRO A 20 17.29 25.51 5.26
CA PRO A 20 17.12 25.79 6.69
C PRO A 20 17.08 24.54 7.57
N LEU A 21 17.47 24.69 8.84
CA LEU A 21 17.57 23.59 9.82
C LEU A 21 16.27 22.80 9.97
N ASP A 22 15.11 23.46 9.94
CA ASP A 22 13.81 22.78 10.05
C ASP A 22 13.54 21.81 8.89
N LYS A 23 14.06 22.11 7.70
CA LYS A 23 13.96 21.25 6.53
C LYS A 23 14.98 20.12 6.56
N GLN A 24 16.16 20.36 7.13
CA GLN A 24 17.14 19.30 7.37
C GLN A 24 16.58 18.24 8.34
N LYS A 25 15.92 18.68 9.41
CA LYS A 25 15.24 17.78 10.37
C LYS A 25 14.16 16.92 9.71
N GLN A 26 13.33 17.50 8.84
CA GLN A 26 12.31 16.76 8.07
C GLN A 26 12.93 15.66 7.19
N ILE A 27 14.08 15.94 6.57
CA ILE A 27 14.76 14.95 5.72
C ILE A 27 15.37 13.84 6.58
N LEU A 28 15.93 14.17 7.74
CA LEU A 28 16.45 13.18 8.68
C LEU A 28 15.34 12.21 9.10
N GLU A 29 14.20 12.73 9.56
CA GLU A 29 13.03 11.94 9.95
C GLU A 29 12.54 11.03 8.81
N TYR A 30 12.52 11.55 7.57
CA TYR A 30 12.15 10.76 6.40
C TYR A 30 13.12 9.61 6.13
N VAL A 31 14.43 9.85 6.20
CA VAL A 31 15.44 8.80 5.99
C VAL A 31 15.37 7.75 7.11
N GLU A 32 15.19 8.18 8.35
CA GLU A 32 14.98 7.28 9.50
C GLU A 32 13.74 6.40 9.27
N ALA A 33 12.64 6.97 8.77
CA ALA A 33 11.43 6.21 8.43
C ALA A 33 11.63 5.19 7.29
N LEU A 34 12.58 5.42 6.38
CA LEU A 34 12.95 4.45 5.34
C LEU A 34 13.82 3.30 5.87
N THR A 35 14.56 3.54 6.95
CA THR A 35 15.41 2.53 7.62
C THR A 35 14.70 1.82 8.77
N GLU A 36 13.58 2.35 9.25
CA GLU A 36 12.64 1.57 10.04
C GLU A 36 12.14 0.43 9.14
N GLU A 37 12.59 -0.79 9.45
CA GLU A 37 12.00 -2.03 8.93
C GLU A 37 10.56 -2.18 9.46
N LYS A 38 9.66 -1.27 9.09
CA LYS A 38 8.26 -1.62 8.94
C LYS A 38 8.18 -2.42 7.66
N GLU A 39 8.58 -3.68 7.75
CA GLU A 39 8.15 -4.71 6.82
C GLU A 39 6.67 -4.47 6.54
N PRO A 40 6.26 -4.03 5.34
CA PRO A 40 4.90 -4.26 4.96
C PRO A 40 4.83 -5.79 4.96
N SER A 41 4.21 -6.38 5.99
CA SER A 41 3.90 -7.80 6.01
C SER A 41 2.90 -8.02 4.87
N SER A 42 3.43 -8.05 3.67
CA SER A 42 2.79 -8.28 2.39
C SER A 42 2.56 -9.77 2.20
N SER A 43 2.89 -10.58 3.22
CA SER A 43 2.33 -11.91 3.35
C SER A 43 0.81 -11.76 3.28
N PRO A 44 0.16 -12.33 2.24
CA PRO A 44 -1.29 -12.29 2.15
C PRO A 44 -1.81 -12.84 3.47
N LYS A 45 -2.57 -12.02 4.22
CA LYS A 45 -3.18 -12.48 5.47
C LYS A 45 -3.96 -13.75 5.13
N LYS A 46 -3.53 -14.89 5.70
CA LYS A 46 -4.17 -16.17 5.45
C LYS A 46 -5.64 -16.04 5.86
N ARG A 47 -6.56 -16.16 4.90
CA ARG A 47 -7.99 -16.10 5.19
C ARG A 47 -8.33 -17.29 6.10
N VAL A 48 -8.97 -17.01 7.22
CA VAL A 48 -9.46 -18.05 8.13
C VAL A 48 -10.83 -18.51 7.65
N PHE A 49 -10.95 -19.79 7.30
CA PHE A 49 -12.23 -20.38 6.92
C PHE A 49 -13.22 -20.30 8.09
N GLY A 50 -14.48 -19.97 7.82
CA GLY A 50 -15.54 -19.95 8.84
C GLY A 50 -15.53 -18.77 9.81
N LEU A 51 -14.70 -17.72 9.62
CA LEU A 51 -14.61 -16.56 10.53
C LEU A 51 -15.96 -15.88 10.82
N HIS A 52 -16.91 -15.98 9.88
CA HIS A 52 -18.25 -15.41 9.97
C HIS A 52 -19.37 -16.46 9.85
N GLN A 53 -19.09 -17.73 10.17
CA GLN A 53 -20.11 -18.77 10.16
C GLN A 53 -21.27 -18.39 11.09
N GLY A 54 -22.51 -18.46 10.57
CA GLY A 54 -23.72 -18.08 11.30
C GLY A 54 -23.90 -16.58 11.54
N LYS A 55 -22.96 -15.73 11.11
CA LYS A 55 -23.03 -14.27 11.24
C LYS A 55 -23.38 -13.57 9.92
N ILE A 56 -23.58 -14.34 8.85
CA ILE A 56 -23.96 -13.84 7.53
C ILE A 56 -25.46 -13.97 7.40
N TRP A 57 -26.13 -12.86 7.07
CA TRP A 57 -27.51 -12.89 6.59
C TRP A 57 -27.47 -13.08 5.08
N MET A 58 -28.23 -14.07 4.59
CA MET A 58 -28.38 -14.38 3.18
C MET A 58 -29.84 -14.15 2.82
N SER A 59 -30.08 -13.44 1.72
CA SER A 59 -31.45 -13.20 1.24
C SER A 59 -32.14 -14.52 0.91
N ASP A 60 -33.46 -14.56 1.10
CA ASP A 60 -34.30 -15.76 0.85
C ASP A 60 -34.26 -16.20 -0.63
N ASP A 61 -33.94 -15.27 -1.54
CA ASP A 61 -33.85 -15.48 -2.97
C ASP A 61 -32.45 -15.82 -3.48
N PHE A 62 -31.43 -15.99 -2.61
CA PHE A 62 -30.04 -16.22 -3.04
C PHE A 62 -29.88 -17.44 -3.96
N ASN A 63 -30.66 -18.50 -3.72
CA ASN A 63 -30.64 -19.72 -4.52
C ASN A 63 -31.58 -19.66 -5.74
N GLN A 64 -32.33 -18.57 -5.93
CA GLN A 64 -33.21 -18.42 -7.09
C GLN A 64 -32.37 -18.15 -8.34
N PRO A 65 -32.87 -18.56 -9.54
CA PRO A 65 -32.22 -18.19 -10.78
C PRO A 65 -32.17 -16.68 -10.92
N LEU A 66 -31.05 -16.17 -11.44
CA LEU A 66 -30.93 -14.76 -11.80
C LEU A 66 -31.96 -14.45 -12.90
N PRO A 67 -32.63 -13.28 -12.85
CA PRO A 67 -33.65 -12.93 -13.83
C PRO A 67 -33.00 -12.78 -15.22
N ASP A 68 -33.77 -13.03 -16.28
CA ASP A 68 -33.24 -13.05 -17.65
C ASP A 68 -32.57 -11.73 -18.06
N ASN A 69 -33.03 -10.61 -17.52
CA ASN A 69 -32.48 -9.28 -17.77
C ASN A 69 -31.16 -8.98 -17.01
N PHE A 70 -30.77 -9.82 -16.04
CA PHE A 70 -29.51 -9.67 -15.29
C PHE A 70 -28.30 -9.83 -16.19
N TRP A 71 -28.41 -10.70 -17.20
CA TRP A 71 -27.34 -11.04 -18.13
C TRP A 71 -27.36 -10.24 -19.42
N ASN A 72 -28.14 -9.15 -19.48
CA ASN A 72 -28.17 -8.25 -20.62
C ASN A 72 -26.85 -7.48 -20.73
N PHE A 73 -25.80 -8.18 -21.15
CA PHE A 73 -24.48 -7.68 -21.48
C PHE A 73 -24.36 -7.50 -22.99
N ASP A 74 -25.33 -6.83 -23.62
CA ASP A 74 -25.33 -6.53 -25.05
C ASP A 74 -26.23 -5.30 -25.27
N SER A 75 -25.89 -4.28 -26.04
CA SER A 75 -24.66 -3.89 -26.76
C SER A 75 -24.75 -2.38 -27.04
#